data_AF-A0A7K4A4X7-F1
#
_entry.id   AF-A0A7K4A4X7-F1
#
_cell.length_a   1.000
_cell.length_b   1.000
_cell.length_c   1.000
_cell.angle_alpha   90.00
_cell.angle_beta   90.00
_cell.angle_gamma   90.00
#
_symmetry.space_group_name_H-M   'P 1'
#
loop_
_entity.id
_entity.type
_entity.pdbx_description
1 polymer ?
#
loop_
_entity_poly.entity_id
_entity_poly.type
_entity_poly.pdbx_seq_one_letter_code
_entity_poly.pdbx_strand_id
1 'polypeptide(L)'
;MIKRLIIALAVMLTALLIAGCITPSPSGENSVSVIYTKGTGPMPTLLATDQIDGYIAWQPFVEVAPLAGIGKVLVYSGDLPPAGRWKNHPCCVFTARQDAIDNTPELTNALTAAFVLSTQYISEHPNESAEIVADWLAGKGNFTYGNITVSSVDVLQRAFPTVKFVNEPTDEWKNDTLEFVYAQRELGVLTGALVNTTDAESLRLLFDTRPYESAQVMIQSGQITTPLTQSKPISVGYLLSDHDAALFVAVKNWKYFQDNYGIALKPRDLTASRPDIADLIVNGVTVAEVRLVPADAGPQLMQLASTDTIQYALVGNPPTIAAIDKGTPVKIIMALNNEGSGIVIAEDAPANDWDSFVTWAETRSAGGQPVKIAAPGKGSIQDVLLRYALEESGLSIKEG
;
A
#
# COMPACT_ATOMS: atom_id res chain seq x y z
N MET A 1 29.80 -65.31 -19.27
CA MET A 1 29.26 -64.68 -18.04
C MET A 1 29.88 -63.29 -17.94
N ILE A 2 29.10 -62.27 -17.58
CA ILE A 2 29.48 -60.83 -17.50
C ILE A 2 29.58 -60.13 -18.87
N LYS A 3 28.43 -59.65 -19.39
CA LYS A 3 28.26 -58.45 -20.25
C LYS A 3 26.85 -58.27 -20.87
N ARG A 4 25.84 -59.03 -20.45
CA ARG A 4 24.43 -58.84 -20.89
C ARG A 4 23.43 -58.63 -19.74
N LEU A 5 23.87 -58.14 -18.60
CA LEU A 5 23.03 -57.94 -17.41
C LEU A 5 23.06 -56.51 -16.84
N ILE A 6 23.29 -55.50 -17.68
CA ILE A 6 23.31 -54.08 -17.24
C ILE A 6 22.34 -53.19 -18.05
N ILE A 7 21.75 -53.68 -19.14
CA ILE A 7 20.87 -52.85 -20.00
C ILE A 7 19.37 -53.07 -19.71
N ALA A 8 19.01 -54.07 -18.89
CA ALA A 8 17.60 -54.33 -18.52
C ALA A 8 17.18 -53.71 -17.17
N LEU A 9 18.08 -53.05 -16.44
CA LEU A 9 17.79 -52.40 -15.15
C LEU A 9 17.85 -50.86 -15.20
N ALA A 10 17.95 -50.27 -16.40
CA ALA A 10 17.96 -48.82 -16.62
C ALA A 10 16.69 -48.30 -17.32
N VAL A 11 15.72 -49.17 -17.64
CA VAL A 11 14.45 -48.80 -18.30
C VAL A 11 13.23 -49.07 -17.41
N MET A 12 13.46 -49.44 -16.14
CA MET A 12 12.38 -49.77 -15.20
C MET A 12 12.58 -49.05 -13.86
N LEU A 13 12.95 -47.77 -13.89
CA LEU A 13 13.00 -46.91 -12.70
C LEU A 13 12.80 -45.41 -13.03
N THR A 14 11.94 -45.11 -14.00
CA THR A 14 11.53 -43.73 -14.38
C THR A 14 10.02 -43.63 -14.60
N ALA A 15 9.24 -44.27 -13.73
CA ALA A 15 7.79 -44.14 -13.74
C ALA A 15 7.22 -44.26 -12.31
N LEU A 16 7.74 -43.47 -11.38
CA LEU A 16 7.16 -43.32 -10.04
C LEU A 16 7.72 -42.04 -9.40
N LEU A 17 7.26 -40.89 -9.87
CA LEU A 17 7.32 -39.61 -9.18
C LEU A 17 6.35 -38.70 -9.96
N ILE A 18 5.17 -38.51 -9.38
CA ILE A 18 4.30 -37.31 -9.34
C ILE A 18 2.93 -37.86 -8.91
N ALA A 19 2.80 -38.10 -7.61
CA ALA A 19 1.52 -37.98 -6.93
C ALA A 19 1.73 -36.92 -5.83
N GLY A 20 2.18 -35.73 -6.27
CA GLY A 20 1.92 -34.52 -5.51
C GLY A 20 0.44 -34.22 -5.74
N CYS A 21 -0.31 -34.04 -4.66
CA CYS A 21 -1.66 -33.50 -4.71
C CYS A 21 -1.59 -32.12 -5.38
N ILE A 22 -1.78 -32.11 -6.69
CA ILE A 22 -2.26 -30.93 -7.40
C ILE A 22 -3.68 -30.79 -6.89
N THR A 23 -3.93 -29.80 -6.04
CA THR A 23 -5.27 -29.21 -6.01
C THR A 23 -5.60 -28.92 -7.47
N PRO A 24 -6.72 -29.43 -8.02
CA PRO A 24 -7.07 -29.09 -9.38
C PRO A 24 -7.33 -27.58 -9.38
N SER A 25 -6.41 -26.80 -9.93
CA SER A 25 -6.75 -25.48 -10.43
C SER A 25 -7.91 -25.69 -11.40
N PRO A 26 -9.00 -24.92 -11.31
CA PRO A 26 -10.08 -25.05 -12.26
C PRO A 26 -9.49 -24.94 -13.67
N SER A 27 -9.84 -25.94 -14.48
CA SER A 27 -9.51 -26.04 -15.90
C SER A 27 -9.78 -24.71 -16.60
N GLY A 28 -8.86 -24.30 -17.48
CA GLY A 28 -8.90 -23.00 -18.15
C GLY A 28 -10.11 -22.83 -19.08
N GLU A 29 -11.20 -22.28 -18.56
CA GLU A 29 -12.33 -21.85 -19.39
C GLU A 29 -12.35 -20.33 -19.57
N ASN A 30 -12.10 -19.51 -18.55
CA ASN A 30 -12.00 -18.05 -18.70
C ASN A 30 -10.87 -17.42 -17.85
N SER A 31 -10.12 -16.48 -18.43
CA SER A 31 -8.96 -15.87 -17.77
C SER A 31 -8.80 -14.38 -18.05
N VAL A 32 -8.16 -13.68 -17.11
CA VAL A 32 -7.64 -12.32 -17.25
C VAL A 32 -6.10 -12.40 -17.18
N SER A 33 -5.42 -11.71 -18.09
CA SER A 33 -3.96 -11.60 -18.07
C SER A 33 -3.55 -10.47 -17.14
N VAL A 34 -2.67 -10.76 -16.17
CA VAL A 34 -2.17 -9.76 -15.21
C VAL A 34 -0.70 -9.47 -15.50
N ILE A 35 -0.37 -8.20 -15.68
CA ILE A 35 1.01 -7.73 -15.88
C ILE A 35 1.43 -6.89 -14.67
N TYR A 36 2.58 -7.21 -14.08
CA TYR A 36 3.09 -6.46 -12.94
C TYR A 36 3.97 -5.29 -13.37
N THR A 37 3.58 -4.07 -12.97
CA THR A 37 4.39 -2.86 -13.10
C THR A 37 5.07 -2.59 -11.77
N LYS A 38 6.34 -2.15 -11.75
CA LYS A 38 7.00 -1.75 -10.49
C LYS A 38 6.32 -0.48 -9.95
N GLY A 39 5.29 -0.64 -9.11
CA GLY A 39 4.41 0.45 -8.70
C GLY A 39 3.39 0.85 -9.77
N THR A 40 2.63 1.91 -9.54
CA THR A 40 1.50 2.35 -10.39
C THR A 40 1.87 3.36 -11.48
N GLY A 41 3.01 4.05 -11.34
CA GLY A 41 3.43 5.12 -12.25
C GLY A 41 3.38 4.80 -13.76
N PRO A 42 3.79 3.58 -14.20
CA PRO A 42 3.73 3.23 -15.63
C PRO A 42 2.31 3.01 -16.18
N MET A 43 1.32 2.69 -15.34
CA MET A 43 0.01 2.18 -15.78
C MET A 43 -0.77 3.14 -16.69
N PRO A 44 -0.85 4.47 -16.42
CA PRO A 44 -1.55 5.37 -17.32
C PRO A 44 -0.94 5.42 -18.73
N THR A 45 0.39 5.32 -18.85
CA THR A 45 1.07 5.26 -20.15
C THR A 45 0.77 3.96 -20.89
N LEU A 46 0.77 2.84 -20.18
CA LEU A 46 0.43 1.54 -20.76
C LEU A 46 -1.00 1.51 -21.28
N LEU A 47 -1.93 2.14 -20.56
CA LEU A 47 -3.33 2.27 -20.99
C LEU A 47 -3.45 3.15 -22.23
N ALA A 48 -2.85 4.34 -22.25
CA ALA A 48 -2.92 5.25 -23.42
C ALA A 48 -2.20 4.76 -24.67
N THR A 49 -1.41 3.69 -24.57
CA THR A 49 -0.69 3.09 -25.71
C THR A 49 -1.24 1.71 -26.07
N ASP A 50 -2.43 1.37 -25.58
CA ASP A 50 -3.16 0.13 -25.84
C ASP A 50 -2.37 -1.15 -25.51
N GLN A 51 -1.39 -1.04 -24.60
CA GLN A 51 -0.60 -2.20 -24.16
C GLN A 51 -1.34 -3.04 -23.11
N ILE A 52 -2.28 -2.42 -22.40
CA ILE A 52 -3.18 -3.04 -21.42
C ILE A 52 -4.62 -2.57 -21.69
N ASP A 53 -5.59 -3.40 -21.31
CA ASP A 53 -7.02 -3.09 -21.43
C ASP A 53 -7.55 -2.36 -20.17
N GLY A 54 -6.80 -2.40 -19.07
CA GLY A 54 -7.09 -1.72 -17.81
C GLY A 54 -5.98 -1.89 -16.77
N TYR A 55 -6.16 -1.31 -15.60
CA TYR A 55 -5.26 -1.47 -14.46
C TYR A 55 -5.99 -1.39 -13.12
N ILE A 56 -5.43 -2.01 -12.09
CA ILE A 56 -5.82 -1.78 -10.70
C ILE A 56 -4.71 -1.01 -9.98
N ALA A 57 -5.07 0.11 -9.35
CA ALA A 57 -4.12 1.02 -8.72
C ALA A 57 -4.67 1.59 -7.40
N TRP A 58 -3.76 2.13 -6.58
CA TRP A 58 -4.11 3.05 -5.51
C TRP A 58 -4.29 4.47 -6.06
N GLN A 59 -5.07 5.29 -5.36
CA GLN A 59 -5.12 6.73 -5.57
C GLN A 59 -3.72 7.36 -5.40
N PRO A 60 -3.36 8.42 -6.13
CA PRO A 60 -4.22 9.19 -7.03
C PRO A 60 -4.31 8.66 -8.47
N PHE A 61 -3.66 7.52 -8.74
CA PHE A 61 -3.53 6.98 -10.11
C PHE A 61 -4.84 6.47 -10.69
N VAL A 62 -5.86 6.23 -9.86
CA VAL A 62 -7.20 5.85 -10.32
C VAL A 62 -7.88 7.02 -11.05
N GLU A 63 -7.70 8.26 -10.58
CA GLU A 63 -8.30 9.45 -11.20
C GLU A 63 -7.56 9.98 -12.43
N VAL A 64 -6.33 9.53 -12.68
CA VAL A 64 -5.51 10.02 -13.80
C VAL A 64 -6.17 9.73 -15.15
N ALA A 65 -6.57 8.48 -15.40
CA ALA A 65 -7.14 8.07 -16.68
C ALA A 65 -8.51 8.72 -16.99
N PRO A 66 -9.46 8.79 -16.03
CA PRO A 66 -10.71 9.56 -16.18
C PRO A 66 -10.48 11.04 -16.50
N LEU A 67 -9.54 11.71 -15.83
CA LEU A 67 -9.26 13.12 -16.10
C LEU A 67 -8.56 13.33 -17.45
N ALA A 68 -7.75 12.37 -17.87
CA ALA A 68 -7.09 12.38 -19.16
C ALA A 68 -8.01 11.99 -20.33
N GLY A 69 -9.21 11.45 -20.05
CA GLY A 69 -10.14 10.96 -21.06
C GLY A 69 -9.66 9.70 -21.80
N ILE A 70 -8.76 8.92 -21.16
CA ILE A 70 -8.22 7.67 -21.74
C ILE A 70 -8.82 6.41 -21.10
N GLY A 71 -9.57 6.58 -20.01
CA GLY A 71 -10.14 5.46 -19.27
C GLY A 71 -11.16 5.90 -18.26
N LYS A 72 -11.94 4.95 -17.76
CA LYS A 72 -12.99 5.16 -16.77
C LYS A 72 -12.78 4.25 -15.57
N VAL A 73 -13.18 4.72 -14.40
CA VAL A 73 -13.21 3.87 -13.19
C VAL A 73 -14.34 2.86 -13.37
N LEU A 74 -14.00 1.58 -13.33
CA LEU A 74 -14.95 0.47 -13.39
C LEU A 74 -15.58 0.25 -12.01
N VAL A 75 -14.75 0.15 -10.98
CA VAL A 75 -15.15 -0.19 -9.62
C VAL A 75 -14.08 0.24 -8.62
N TYR A 76 -14.49 0.76 -7.47
CA TYR A 76 -13.60 1.04 -6.35
C TYR A 76 -13.42 -0.19 -5.47
N SER A 77 -12.29 -0.27 -4.77
CA SER A 77 -11.90 -1.49 -4.06
C SER A 77 -12.88 -1.96 -3.00
N GLY A 78 -13.62 -1.04 -2.35
CA GLY A 78 -14.65 -1.38 -1.37
C GLY A 78 -15.85 -2.14 -1.94
N ASP A 79 -16.09 -2.01 -3.25
CA ASP A 79 -17.22 -2.61 -3.97
C ASP A 79 -16.80 -3.81 -4.84
N LEU A 80 -15.52 -4.20 -4.78
CA LEU A 80 -15.06 -5.41 -5.48
C LEU A 80 -15.67 -6.68 -4.87
N PRO A 81 -15.94 -7.70 -5.70
CA PRO A 81 -16.34 -9.00 -5.18
C PRO A 81 -15.23 -9.68 -4.33
N PRO A 82 -15.61 -10.58 -3.41
CA PRO A 82 -16.97 -10.90 -2.99
C PRO A 82 -17.70 -9.72 -2.32
N ALA A 83 -19.01 -9.59 -2.57
CA ALA A 83 -19.80 -8.43 -2.15
C ALA A 83 -19.67 -8.18 -0.63
N GLY A 84 -19.21 -6.97 -0.28
CA GLY A 84 -19.05 -6.53 1.11
C GLY A 84 -17.76 -6.99 1.79
N ARG A 85 -16.99 -7.93 1.22
CA ARG A 85 -15.74 -8.44 1.83
C ARG A 85 -14.68 -7.35 1.96
N TRP A 86 -14.58 -6.49 0.96
CA TRP A 86 -13.53 -5.46 0.89
C TRP A 86 -13.98 -4.08 1.36
N LYS A 87 -15.22 -3.97 1.85
CA LYS A 87 -15.72 -2.71 2.37
C LYS A 87 -14.89 -2.28 3.57
N ASN A 88 -14.37 -1.06 3.54
CA ASN A 88 -13.46 -0.48 4.52
C ASN A 88 -12.13 -1.25 4.72
N HIS A 89 -11.68 -2.04 3.73
CA HIS A 89 -10.46 -2.84 3.89
C HIS A 89 -9.24 -1.99 4.31
N PRO A 90 -8.36 -2.50 5.19
CA PRO A 90 -7.12 -1.83 5.56
C PRO A 90 -6.22 -1.53 4.36
N CYS A 91 -5.51 -0.40 4.36
CA CYS A 91 -4.55 -0.04 3.31
C CYS A 91 -3.16 0.28 3.87
N CYS A 92 -2.78 1.56 4.00
CA CYS A 92 -1.49 1.96 4.53
C CYS A 92 -1.52 2.06 6.06
N VAL A 93 -0.35 1.87 6.65
CA VAL A 93 -0.09 1.83 8.07
C VAL A 93 1.14 2.65 8.41
N PHE A 94 1.14 3.19 9.62
CA PHE A 94 2.34 3.74 10.21
C PHE A 94 3.09 2.63 10.96
N THR A 95 4.35 2.44 10.59
CA THR A 95 5.21 1.41 11.17
C THR A 95 6.43 2.05 11.82
N ALA A 96 6.95 1.38 12.84
CA ALA A 96 8.25 1.68 13.41
C ALA A 96 9.04 0.41 13.61
N ARG A 97 10.37 0.52 13.58
CA ARG A 97 11.23 -0.55 14.08
C ARG A 97 11.01 -0.73 15.58
N GLN A 98 11.05 -1.98 16.03
CA GLN A 98 10.86 -2.35 17.44
C GLN A 98 11.88 -1.65 18.35
N ASP A 99 13.13 -1.55 17.92
CA ASP A 99 14.18 -0.85 18.67
C ASP A 99 13.91 0.66 18.80
N ALA A 100 13.28 1.30 17.82
CA ALA A 100 12.85 2.69 17.92
C ALA A 100 11.69 2.88 18.93
N ILE A 101 10.75 1.93 18.96
CA ILE A 101 9.65 1.91 19.95
C ILE A 101 10.24 1.74 21.36
N ASP A 102 11.15 0.79 21.54
CA ASP A 102 11.63 0.42 22.88
C ASP A 102 12.70 1.38 23.42
N ASN A 103 13.61 1.88 22.57
CA ASN A 103 14.70 2.76 23.01
C ASN A 103 14.33 4.24 23.03
N THR A 104 13.36 4.66 22.19
CA THR A 104 12.91 6.06 22.07
C THR A 104 11.38 6.17 22.09
N PRO A 105 10.70 5.66 23.13
CA PRO A 105 9.24 5.57 23.16
C PRO A 105 8.58 6.95 23.07
N GLU A 106 9.03 7.95 23.82
CA GLU A 106 8.44 9.30 23.80
C GLU A 106 8.52 9.95 22.42
N LEU A 107 9.63 9.74 21.69
CA LEU A 107 9.79 10.25 20.33
C LEU A 107 8.83 9.55 19.37
N THR A 108 8.70 8.23 19.47
CA THR A 108 7.75 7.45 18.65
C THR A 108 6.32 7.88 18.95
N ASN A 109 5.97 8.11 20.22
CA ASN A 109 4.66 8.58 20.64
C ASN A 109 4.37 9.98 20.08
N ALA A 110 5.33 10.91 20.16
CA ALA A 110 5.18 12.27 19.65
C ALA A 110 5.00 12.28 18.13
N LEU A 111 5.80 11.50 17.39
CA LEU A 111 5.66 11.36 15.95
C LEU A 111 4.31 10.74 15.57
N THR A 112 3.86 9.73 16.33
CA THR A 112 2.52 9.14 16.16
C THR A 112 1.42 10.19 16.37
N ALA A 113 1.54 11.02 17.41
CA ALA A 113 0.59 12.11 17.68
C ALA A 113 0.55 13.13 16.53
N ALA A 114 1.70 13.50 15.96
CA ALA A 114 1.75 14.41 14.81
C ALA A 114 0.95 13.87 13.61
N PHE A 115 1.02 12.57 13.33
CA PHE A 115 0.28 11.95 12.23
C PHE A 115 -1.21 11.75 12.53
N VAL A 116 -1.59 11.47 13.78
CA VAL A 116 -3.01 11.48 14.19
C VAL A 116 -3.62 12.87 14.01
N LEU A 117 -2.96 13.92 14.52
CA LEU A 117 -3.41 15.30 14.36
C LEU A 117 -3.48 15.72 12.88
N SER A 118 -2.52 15.26 12.07
CA SER A 118 -2.53 15.53 10.62
C SER A 118 -3.69 14.83 9.91
N THR A 119 -4.05 13.63 10.34
CA THR A 119 -5.22 12.91 9.80
C THR A 119 -6.53 13.61 10.18
N GLN A 120 -6.63 14.16 11.39
CA GLN A 120 -7.75 15.01 11.80
C GLN A 120 -7.84 16.25 10.92
N TYR A 121 -6.71 16.94 10.69
CA TYR A 121 -6.65 18.08 9.78
C TYR A 121 -7.11 17.72 8.36
N ILE A 122 -6.68 16.58 7.83
CA ILE A 122 -7.10 16.10 6.50
C ILE A 122 -8.62 15.95 6.43
N SER A 123 -9.22 15.39 7.49
CA SER A 123 -10.67 15.20 7.56
C SER A 123 -11.44 16.52 7.64
N GLU A 124 -10.89 17.51 8.34
CA GLU A 124 -11.48 18.85 8.50
C GLU A 124 -11.25 19.76 7.28
N HIS A 125 -10.15 19.55 6.56
CA HIS A 125 -9.67 20.41 5.47
C HIS A 125 -9.28 19.60 4.22
N PRO A 126 -10.19 18.82 3.61
CA PRO A 126 -9.84 17.89 2.53
C PRO A 126 -9.33 18.59 1.27
N ASN A 127 -9.92 19.72 0.87
CA ASN A 127 -9.50 20.44 -0.34
C ASN A 127 -8.10 21.06 -0.20
N GLU A 128 -7.82 21.67 0.96
CA GLU A 128 -6.50 22.23 1.23
C GLU A 128 -5.45 21.11 1.35
N SER A 129 -5.82 20.00 1.96
CA SER A 129 -4.95 18.83 2.04
C SER A 129 -4.65 18.27 0.65
N ALA A 130 -5.63 18.20 -0.25
CA ALA A 130 -5.40 17.83 -1.65
C ALA A 130 -4.40 18.79 -2.33
N GLU A 131 -4.48 20.10 -2.09
CA GLU A 131 -3.48 21.04 -2.62
C GLU A 131 -2.08 20.84 -2.02
N ILE A 132 -1.98 20.55 -0.73
CA ILE A 132 -0.71 20.26 -0.05
C ILE A 132 -0.06 19.02 -0.67
N VAL A 133 -0.83 17.96 -0.87
CA VAL A 133 -0.32 16.72 -1.47
C VAL A 133 0.03 16.93 -2.94
N ALA A 134 -0.71 17.77 -3.68
CA ALA A 134 -0.37 18.10 -5.07
C ALA A 134 0.94 18.89 -5.16
N ASP A 135 1.19 19.79 -4.21
CA ASP A 135 2.49 20.44 -4.06
C ASP A 135 3.59 19.41 -3.77
N TRP A 136 3.38 18.51 -2.82
CA TRP A 136 4.38 17.51 -2.47
C TRP A 136 4.74 16.58 -3.64
N LEU A 137 3.74 16.12 -4.39
CA LEU A 137 3.95 15.13 -5.44
C LEU A 137 4.41 15.76 -6.77
N ALA A 138 3.98 16.98 -7.08
CA ALA A 138 4.20 17.60 -8.39
C ALA A 138 4.48 19.11 -8.37
N GLY A 139 4.69 19.72 -7.21
CA GLY A 139 4.87 21.19 -7.09
C GLY A 139 3.63 21.97 -7.51
N LYS A 140 2.43 21.37 -7.36
CA LYS A 140 1.14 21.83 -7.93
C LYS A 140 1.13 21.91 -9.46
N GLY A 141 2.13 21.33 -10.13
CA GLY A 141 2.20 21.19 -11.57
C GLY A 141 1.28 20.08 -12.08
N ASN A 142 1.62 19.53 -13.24
CA ASN A 142 0.86 18.44 -13.84
C ASN A 142 1.53 17.09 -13.56
N PHE A 143 0.71 16.06 -13.35
CA PHE A 143 1.18 14.70 -13.54
C PHE A 143 1.33 14.42 -15.02
N THR A 144 2.48 13.89 -15.43
CA THR A 144 2.81 13.59 -16.82
C THR A 144 3.19 12.12 -16.95
N TYR A 145 2.48 11.40 -17.82
CA TYR A 145 2.69 9.98 -18.08
C TYR A 145 2.73 9.76 -19.59
N GLY A 146 3.93 9.63 -20.15
CA GLY A 146 4.11 9.62 -21.61
C GLY A 146 3.60 10.92 -22.23
N ASN A 147 2.63 10.82 -23.14
CA ASN A 147 2.04 11.97 -23.83
C ASN A 147 0.80 12.54 -23.11
N ILE A 148 0.46 12.01 -21.93
CA ILE A 148 -0.71 12.41 -21.16
C ILE A 148 -0.28 13.42 -20.10
N THR A 149 -1.10 14.45 -19.88
CA THR A 149 -0.85 15.47 -18.86
C THR A 149 -2.16 15.87 -18.19
N VAL A 150 -2.21 15.82 -16.86
CA VAL A 150 -3.39 16.18 -16.05
C VAL A 150 -2.97 17.05 -14.87
N SER A 151 -3.84 17.98 -14.45
CA SER A 151 -3.63 18.82 -13.26
C SER A 151 -3.49 17.95 -12.02
N SER A 152 -2.37 18.05 -11.29
CA SER A 152 -2.19 17.28 -10.05
C SER A 152 -3.24 17.65 -9.00
N VAL A 153 -3.63 18.93 -8.94
CA VAL A 153 -4.66 19.42 -8.01
C VAL A 153 -6.02 18.79 -8.32
N ASP A 154 -6.42 18.77 -9.59
CA ASP A 154 -7.73 18.23 -10.00
C ASP A 154 -7.80 16.72 -9.75
N VAL A 155 -6.69 16.02 -10.03
CA VAL A 155 -6.55 14.59 -9.72
C VAL A 155 -6.73 14.35 -8.23
N LEU A 156 -6.05 15.11 -7.37
CA LEU A 156 -6.15 14.90 -5.93
C LEU A 156 -7.49 15.32 -5.34
N GLN A 157 -8.11 16.39 -5.84
CA GLN A 157 -9.46 16.78 -5.42
C GLN A 157 -10.50 15.70 -5.72
N ARG A 158 -10.34 14.94 -6.81
CA ARG A 158 -11.18 13.78 -7.11
C ARG A 158 -10.79 12.54 -6.31
N ALA A 159 -9.51 12.36 -6.04
CA ALA A 159 -9.00 11.17 -5.35
C ALA A 159 -9.32 11.17 -3.85
N PHE A 160 -9.13 12.30 -3.17
CA PHE A 160 -9.26 12.43 -1.71
C PHE A 160 -10.59 11.90 -1.14
N PRO A 161 -11.76 12.20 -1.73
CA PRO A 161 -13.05 11.68 -1.24
C PRO A 161 -13.17 10.15 -1.28
N THR A 162 -12.31 9.46 -2.04
CA THR A 162 -12.32 8.00 -2.19
C THR A 162 -11.32 7.29 -1.26
N VAL A 163 -10.53 8.05 -0.51
CA VAL A 163 -9.58 7.55 0.49
C VAL A 163 -10.16 7.80 1.89
N LYS A 164 -10.26 6.74 2.70
CA LYS A 164 -10.79 6.84 4.07
C LYS A 164 -9.63 7.00 5.05
N PHE A 165 -9.22 8.22 5.32
CA PHE A 165 -8.16 8.50 6.28
C PHE A 165 -8.61 8.16 7.71
N VAL A 166 -7.90 7.23 8.36
CA VAL A 166 -8.23 6.71 9.69
C VAL A 166 -6.94 6.36 10.42
N ASN A 167 -6.94 6.42 11.75
CA ASN A 167 -5.78 6.01 12.55
C ASN A 167 -6.04 4.85 13.51
N GLU A 168 -7.28 4.66 13.96
CA GLU A 168 -7.54 3.75 15.07
C GLU A 168 -7.26 2.29 14.72
N PRO A 169 -6.34 1.59 15.44
CA PRO A 169 -6.07 0.17 15.24
C PRO A 169 -7.10 -0.67 16.03
N THR A 170 -8.38 -0.55 15.67
CA THR A 170 -9.48 -1.31 16.31
C THR A 170 -9.25 -2.81 16.17
N ASP A 171 -9.90 -3.61 17.02
CA ASP A 171 -9.81 -5.08 16.90
C ASP A 171 -10.38 -5.58 15.57
N GLU A 172 -11.45 -4.96 15.07
CA GLU A 172 -12.02 -5.23 13.74
C GLU A 172 -10.99 -4.97 12.64
N TRP A 173 -10.36 -3.79 12.63
CA TRP A 173 -9.37 -3.43 11.62
C TRP A 173 -8.10 -4.32 11.66
N LYS A 174 -7.66 -4.70 12.85
CA LYS A 174 -6.56 -5.66 13.03
C LYS A 174 -6.93 -7.05 12.50
N ASN A 175 -8.17 -7.48 12.69
CA ASN A 175 -8.68 -8.74 12.14
C ASN A 175 -8.79 -8.66 10.62
N ASP A 176 -9.28 -7.56 10.05
CA ASP A 176 -9.32 -7.36 8.60
C ASP A 176 -7.92 -7.35 7.98
N THR A 177 -6.90 -6.95 8.74
CA THR A 177 -5.50 -7.04 8.30
C THR A 177 -5.04 -8.50 8.15
N LEU A 178 -5.63 -9.45 8.90
CA LEU A 178 -5.33 -10.89 8.77
C LEU A 178 -5.79 -11.46 7.42
N GLU A 179 -6.78 -10.87 6.76
CA GLU A 179 -7.17 -11.28 5.40
C GLU A 179 -5.99 -11.20 4.43
N PHE A 180 -5.13 -10.17 4.57
CA PHE A 180 -3.90 -10.07 3.79
C PHE A 180 -2.85 -11.10 4.19
N VAL A 181 -2.80 -11.52 5.46
CA VAL A 181 -1.93 -12.62 5.91
C VAL A 181 -2.37 -13.92 5.24
N TYR A 182 -3.67 -14.23 5.24
CA TYR A 182 -4.21 -15.44 4.60
C TYR A 182 -3.94 -15.43 3.10
N ALA A 183 -4.26 -14.32 2.43
CA ALA A 183 -4.02 -14.19 0.99
C ALA A 183 -2.52 -14.34 0.66
N GLN A 184 -1.61 -13.76 1.44
CA GLN A 184 -0.18 -13.90 1.18
C GLN A 184 0.37 -15.31 1.48
N ARG A 185 -0.24 -16.07 2.40
CA ARG A 185 0.06 -17.51 2.60
C ARG A 185 -0.36 -18.31 1.37
N GLU A 186 -1.59 -18.11 0.92
CA GLU A 186 -2.15 -18.79 -0.24
C GLU A 186 -1.33 -18.53 -1.51
N LEU A 187 -0.84 -17.30 -1.68
CA LEU A 187 0.01 -16.92 -2.80
C LEU A 187 1.48 -17.38 -2.67
N GLY A 188 1.86 -18.02 -1.56
CA GLY A 188 3.23 -18.44 -1.28
C GLY A 188 4.21 -17.27 -1.10
N VAL A 189 3.71 -16.07 -0.80
CA VAL A 189 4.51 -14.87 -0.52
C VAL A 189 5.13 -14.96 0.87
N LEU A 190 4.37 -15.48 1.84
CA LEU A 190 4.89 -15.73 3.19
C LEU A 190 5.65 -17.06 3.18
N THR A 191 6.87 -17.02 3.71
CA THR A 191 7.81 -18.16 3.72
C THR A 191 8.54 -18.32 5.06
N GLY A 192 8.30 -17.41 6.02
CA GLY A 192 8.97 -17.38 7.32
C GLY A 192 7.98 -17.43 8.49
N ALA A 193 8.10 -16.43 9.37
CA ALA A 193 7.51 -16.44 10.70
C ALA A 193 5.97 -16.48 10.72
N LEU A 194 5.29 -16.06 9.65
CA LEU A 194 3.83 -15.94 9.59
C LEU A 194 3.16 -17.09 8.84
N VAL A 195 3.91 -18.07 8.29
CA VAL A 195 3.34 -19.14 7.44
C VAL A 195 2.30 -19.99 8.17
N ASN A 196 2.60 -20.41 9.40
CA ASN A 196 1.79 -21.38 10.17
C ASN A 196 1.29 -20.81 11.50
N THR A 197 1.16 -19.49 11.61
CA THR A 197 0.70 -18.84 12.85
C THR A 197 -0.82 -18.86 12.97
N THR A 198 -1.30 -19.03 14.19
CA THR A 198 -2.67 -18.68 14.58
C THR A 198 -2.90 -17.17 14.44
N ASP A 199 -4.17 -16.75 14.45
CA ASP A 199 -4.52 -15.33 14.37
C ASP A 199 -3.90 -14.52 15.51
N ALA A 200 -3.99 -15.03 16.74
CA ALA A 200 -3.40 -14.39 17.91
C ALA A 200 -1.86 -14.24 17.79
N GLU A 201 -1.18 -15.24 17.23
CA GLU A 201 0.26 -15.18 16.97
C GLU A 201 0.60 -14.16 15.87
N SER A 202 -0.16 -14.15 14.78
CA SER A 202 -0.02 -13.18 13.69
C SER A 202 -0.20 -11.75 14.21
N LEU A 203 -1.27 -11.48 14.96
CA LEU A 203 -1.54 -10.17 15.55
C LEU A 203 -0.40 -9.73 16.47
N ARG A 204 0.10 -10.62 17.34
CA ARG A 204 1.24 -10.32 18.22
C ARG A 204 2.53 -10.03 17.46
N LEU A 205 2.75 -10.70 16.33
CA LEU A 205 3.92 -10.47 15.49
C LEU A 205 3.81 -9.15 14.72
N LEU A 206 2.62 -8.80 14.26
CA LEU A 206 2.37 -7.62 13.42
C LEU A 206 2.33 -6.31 14.21
N PHE A 207 1.67 -6.28 15.36
CA PHE A 207 1.27 -5.02 16.00
C PHE A 207 2.06 -4.68 17.26
N ASP A 208 2.24 -3.37 17.48
CA ASP A 208 2.60 -2.75 18.75
C ASP A 208 1.91 -1.37 18.83
N THR A 209 0.72 -1.34 19.42
CA THR A 209 -0.18 -0.16 19.45
C THR A 209 0.10 0.80 20.60
N ARG A 210 1.06 0.48 21.48
CA ARG A 210 1.41 1.31 22.64
C ARG A 210 1.71 2.78 22.26
N PRO A 211 2.39 3.07 21.12
CA PRO A 211 2.61 4.45 20.73
C PRO A 211 1.34 5.19 20.31
N TYR A 212 0.40 4.50 19.66
CA TYR A 212 -0.91 5.08 19.33
C TYR A 212 -1.72 5.41 20.59
N GLU A 213 -1.78 4.48 21.54
CA GLU A 213 -2.47 4.69 22.82
C GLU A 213 -1.88 5.88 23.58
N SER A 214 -0.55 5.97 23.63
CA SER A 214 0.15 7.10 24.26
C SER A 214 -0.09 8.43 23.54
N ALA A 215 -0.12 8.40 22.20
CA ALA A 215 -0.44 9.58 21.38
C ALA A 215 -1.86 10.08 21.66
N GLN A 216 -2.85 9.18 21.75
CA GLN A 216 -4.23 9.54 22.09
C GLN A 216 -4.31 10.20 23.46
N VAL A 217 -3.62 9.68 24.48
CA VAL A 217 -3.57 10.30 25.82
C VAL A 217 -3.00 11.72 25.76
N MET A 218 -1.91 11.93 25.02
CA MET A 218 -1.31 13.27 24.86
C MET A 218 -2.23 14.25 24.12
N ILE A 219 -2.92 13.79 23.08
CA ILE A 219 -3.86 14.63 22.32
C ILE A 219 -5.06 15.00 23.19
N GLN A 220 -5.65 14.04 23.92
CA GLN A 220 -6.81 14.27 24.79
C GLN A 220 -6.48 15.18 25.98
N SER A 221 -5.26 15.14 26.50
CA SER A 221 -4.82 16.03 27.56
C SER A 221 -4.48 17.44 27.08
N GLY A 222 -4.35 17.63 25.75
CA GLY A 222 -3.89 18.89 25.15
C GLY A 222 -2.39 19.15 25.37
N GLN A 223 -1.62 18.14 25.76
CA GLN A 223 -0.19 18.28 26.06
C GLN A 223 0.62 17.13 25.45
N ILE A 224 1.44 17.46 24.45
CA ILE A 224 2.44 16.54 23.92
C ILE A 224 3.68 16.53 24.84
N THR A 225 4.06 15.35 25.32
CA THR A 225 5.29 15.15 26.10
C THR A 225 6.51 15.45 25.23
N THR A 226 7.41 16.32 25.67
CA THR A 226 8.67 16.61 24.98
C THR A 226 9.65 15.45 25.13
N PRO A 227 10.00 14.73 24.03
CA PRO A 227 11.01 13.68 24.09
C PRO A 227 12.40 14.23 24.38
N LEU A 228 13.31 13.36 24.85
CA LEU A 228 14.74 13.67 24.88
C LEU A 228 15.27 13.98 23.47
N THR A 229 16.16 14.97 23.38
CA THR A 229 16.83 15.31 22.12
C THR A 229 17.71 14.17 21.63
N GLN A 230 17.54 13.79 20.37
CA GLN A 230 18.32 12.76 19.71
C GLN A 230 19.65 13.33 19.20
N SER A 231 20.74 12.61 19.45
CA SER A 231 22.07 12.96 18.94
C SER A 231 22.29 12.57 17.48
N LYS A 232 21.42 11.72 16.93
CA LYS A 232 21.45 11.26 15.55
C LYS A 232 20.11 11.56 14.87
N PRO A 233 20.10 11.82 13.55
CA PRO A 233 18.86 11.92 12.80
C PRO A 233 18.07 10.62 12.83
N ILE A 234 16.74 10.73 12.86
CA ILE A 234 15.83 9.62 12.56
C ILE A 234 15.43 9.71 11.09
N SER A 235 14.97 8.60 10.51
CA SER A 235 14.42 8.62 9.14
C SER A 235 13.02 8.04 9.06
N VAL A 236 12.15 8.74 8.33
CA VAL A 236 10.75 8.38 8.04
C VAL A 236 10.63 8.10 6.56
N GLY A 237 10.35 6.85 6.21
CA GLY A 237 10.06 6.42 4.86
C GLY A 237 8.61 6.68 4.46
N TYR A 238 8.37 7.00 3.18
CA TYR A 238 7.03 7.22 2.65
C TYR A 238 6.94 6.87 1.15
N LEU A 239 5.72 6.65 0.67
CA LEU A 239 5.37 6.42 -0.73
C LEU A 239 4.91 7.72 -1.40
N LEU A 240 5.12 7.82 -2.71
CA LEU A 240 4.60 8.92 -3.53
C LEU A 240 3.12 8.70 -3.83
N SER A 241 2.29 8.80 -2.80
CA SER A 241 0.85 8.53 -2.80
C SER A 241 0.11 9.49 -1.87
N ASP A 242 -1.15 9.80 -2.19
CA ASP A 242 -2.04 10.56 -1.30
C ASP A 242 -2.42 9.78 -0.02
N HIS A 243 -2.19 8.46 0.02
CA HIS A 243 -2.37 7.65 1.23
C HIS A 243 -1.43 8.09 2.37
N ASP A 244 -0.29 8.69 2.03
CA ASP A 244 0.72 9.16 2.98
C ASP A 244 0.53 10.67 3.32
N ALA A 245 -0.63 11.24 2.97
CA ALA A 245 -0.97 12.65 3.15
C ALA A 245 -0.69 13.18 4.56
N ALA A 246 -0.85 12.35 5.61
CA ALA A 246 -0.59 12.75 6.99
C ALA A 246 0.84 13.29 7.17
N LEU A 247 1.84 12.70 6.52
CA LEU A 247 3.22 13.22 6.56
C LEU A 247 3.33 14.57 5.85
N PHE A 248 2.74 14.69 4.66
CA PHE A 248 2.89 15.89 3.83
C PHE A 248 2.18 17.08 4.48
N VAL A 249 1.00 16.86 5.05
CA VAL A 249 0.25 17.84 5.84
C VAL A 249 1.04 18.23 7.09
N ALA A 250 1.59 17.27 7.84
CA ALA A 250 2.41 17.56 9.02
C ALA A 250 3.59 18.48 8.71
N VAL A 251 4.23 18.27 7.55
CA VAL A 251 5.43 19.02 7.13
C VAL A 251 5.06 20.36 6.53
N LYS A 252 4.14 20.41 5.57
CA LYS A 252 3.80 21.64 4.84
C LYS A 252 2.97 22.59 5.69
N ASN A 253 2.20 22.07 6.65
CA ASN A 253 1.41 22.84 7.60
C ASN A 253 2.01 22.84 9.01
N TRP A 254 3.34 22.67 9.14
CA TRP A 254 4.04 22.58 10.42
C TRP A 254 3.70 23.70 11.42
N LYS A 255 3.45 24.92 10.92
CA LYS A 255 3.16 26.09 11.77
C LYS A 255 1.80 25.96 12.45
N TYR A 256 0.80 25.43 11.75
CA TYR A 256 -0.51 25.14 12.32
C TYR A 256 -0.37 24.16 13.49
N PHE A 257 0.37 23.06 13.31
CA PHE A 257 0.55 22.08 14.39
C PHE A 257 1.34 22.66 15.57
N GLN A 258 2.34 23.50 15.28
CA GLN A 258 3.11 24.17 16.32
C GLN A 258 2.22 25.07 17.19
N ASP A 259 1.38 25.87 16.55
CA ASP A 259 0.57 26.89 17.23
C ASP A 259 -0.60 26.28 18.03
N ASN A 260 -1.17 25.18 17.53
CA ASN A 260 -2.36 24.57 18.14
C ASN A 260 -2.04 23.43 19.11
N TYR A 261 -0.92 22.73 18.92
CA TYR A 261 -0.61 21.50 19.67
C TYR A 261 0.81 21.46 20.24
N GLY A 262 1.63 22.49 19.98
CA GLY A 262 3.01 22.53 20.47
C GLY A 262 3.95 21.52 19.80
N ILE A 263 3.57 20.92 18.67
CA ILE A 263 4.38 19.96 17.91
C ILE A 263 4.50 20.38 16.46
N ALA A 264 5.68 20.22 15.85
CA ALA A 264 5.90 20.56 14.45
C ALA A 264 6.90 19.64 13.77
N LEU A 265 6.64 19.26 12.52
CA LEU A 265 7.64 18.72 11.60
C LEU A 265 8.06 19.83 10.64
N LYS A 266 8.92 20.74 11.10
CA LYS A 266 9.28 21.94 10.33
C LYS A 266 10.32 21.60 9.26
N PRO A 267 10.04 21.77 7.95
CA PRO A 267 11.05 21.52 6.93
C PRO A 267 12.17 22.57 7.00
N ARG A 268 13.41 22.13 6.74
CA ARG A 268 14.57 23.04 6.72
C ARG A 268 14.62 23.90 5.47
N ASP A 269 14.20 23.35 4.33
CA ASP A 269 13.93 24.11 3.11
C ASP A 269 12.43 24.40 3.01
N LEU A 270 12.06 25.66 3.24
CA LEU A 270 10.67 26.12 3.16
C LEU A 270 10.20 26.36 1.72
N THR A 271 11.11 26.34 0.74
CA THR A 271 10.83 26.60 -0.68
C THR A 271 10.67 25.31 -1.49
N ALA A 272 11.21 24.20 -1.00
CA ALA A 272 11.04 22.90 -1.62
C ALA A 272 9.56 22.47 -1.61
N SER A 273 9.07 22.03 -2.77
CA SER A 273 7.76 21.37 -2.86
C SER A 273 7.76 20.07 -2.05
N ARG A 274 8.87 19.33 -2.12
CA ARG A 274 9.15 18.09 -1.38
C ARG A 274 10.50 18.19 -0.65
N PRO A 275 10.52 18.69 0.60
CA PRO A 275 11.72 18.73 1.42
C PRO A 275 12.17 17.31 1.82
N ASP A 276 13.49 17.13 1.97
CA ASP A 276 14.14 15.87 2.36
C ASP A 276 14.52 15.84 3.86
N ILE A 277 14.59 17.01 4.50
CA ILE A 277 14.93 17.16 5.91
C ILE A 277 13.94 18.10 6.60
N ALA A 278 13.43 17.64 7.74
CA ALA A 278 12.64 18.42 8.68
C ALA A 278 13.23 18.33 10.10
N ASP A 279 12.85 19.25 10.97
CA ASP A 279 13.12 19.18 12.40
C ASP A 279 11.81 18.87 13.13
N LEU A 280 11.82 17.80 13.93
CA LEU A 280 10.74 17.55 14.89
C LEU A 280 10.97 18.50 16.07
N ILE A 281 9.98 19.36 16.33
CA ILE A 281 9.99 20.34 17.42
C ILE A 281 8.81 20.02 18.33
N VAL A 282 9.05 19.91 19.64
CA VAL A 282 8.01 19.70 20.64
C VAL A 282 8.20 20.71 21.77
N ASN A 283 7.16 21.49 22.07
CA ASN A 283 7.15 22.57 23.06
C ASN A 283 8.33 23.54 22.91
N GLY A 284 8.68 23.86 21.66
CA GLY A 284 9.78 24.78 21.31
C GLY A 284 11.19 24.16 21.37
N VAL A 285 11.32 22.87 21.71
CA VAL A 285 12.60 22.15 21.70
C VAL A 285 12.72 21.37 20.40
N THR A 286 13.82 21.54 19.66
CA THR A 286 14.17 20.64 18.55
C THR A 286 14.62 19.30 19.12
N VAL A 287 13.80 18.27 18.93
CA VAL A 287 14.00 16.95 19.53
C VAL A 287 14.73 15.99 18.59
N ALA A 288 14.56 16.14 17.27
CA ALA A 288 15.30 15.34 16.29
C ALA A 288 15.35 16.03 14.92
N GLU A 289 16.44 15.79 14.19
CA GLU A 289 16.44 15.89 12.74
C GLU A 289 15.69 14.68 12.16
N VAL A 290 14.78 14.92 11.23
CA VAL A 290 13.96 13.91 10.56
C VAL A 290 14.30 13.91 9.08
N ARG A 291 14.86 12.80 8.59
CA ARG A 291 15.10 12.57 7.17
C ARG A 291 13.87 11.94 6.54
N LEU A 292 13.37 12.55 5.47
CA LEU A 292 12.19 12.12 4.75
C LEU A 292 12.63 11.33 3.51
N VAL A 293 12.37 10.03 3.51
CA VAL A 293 12.92 9.10 2.52
C VAL A 293 11.81 8.57 1.60
N PRO A 294 11.69 9.07 0.36
CA PRO A 294 10.71 8.56 -0.58
C PRO A 294 11.13 7.16 -1.11
N ALA A 295 10.13 6.36 -1.46
CA ALA A 295 10.30 5.11 -2.20
C ALA A 295 9.22 4.92 -3.26
N ASP A 296 9.53 4.13 -4.29
CA ASP A 296 8.60 3.85 -5.37
C ASP A 296 7.56 2.78 -5.00
N ALA A 297 7.87 1.93 -4.00
CA ALA A 297 7.00 0.86 -3.54
C ALA A 297 7.32 0.41 -2.10
N GLY A 298 6.32 -0.19 -1.45
CA GLY A 298 6.44 -0.67 -0.06
C GLY A 298 7.59 -1.66 0.20
N PRO A 299 7.90 -2.63 -0.69
CA PRO A 299 9.05 -3.52 -0.49
C PRO A 299 10.39 -2.79 -0.39
N GLN A 300 10.55 -1.65 -1.09
CA GLN A 300 11.76 -0.83 -0.97
C GLN A 300 11.86 -0.18 0.41
N LEU A 301 10.75 0.36 0.95
CA LEU A 301 10.72 0.87 2.33
C LEU A 301 11.08 -0.21 3.34
N MET A 302 10.52 -1.41 3.18
CA MET A 302 10.81 -2.52 4.08
C MET A 302 12.24 -3.03 3.97
N GLN A 303 12.85 -2.98 2.78
CA GLN A 303 14.28 -3.25 2.61
C GLN A 303 15.13 -2.22 3.39
N LEU A 304 14.80 -0.93 3.29
CA LEU A 304 15.48 0.14 4.04
C LEU A 304 15.29 -0.02 5.56
N ALA A 305 14.10 -0.44 5.99
CA ALA A 305 13.81 -0.70 7.39
C ALA A 305 14.60 -1.91 7.91
N SER A 306 14.79 -2.96 7.10
CA SER A 306 15.57 -4.16 7.47
C SER A 306 17.03 -3.86 7.78
N THR A 307 17.60 -2.84 7.12
CA THR A 307 19.00 -2.39 7.30
C THR A 307 19.13 -1.18 8.22
N ASP A 308 18.09 -0.85 8.98
CA ASP A 308 18.05 0.31 9.89
C ASP A 308 18.39 1.65 9.19
N THR A 309 18.13 1.72 7.88
CA THR A 309 18.27 2.96 7.10
C THR A 309 17.08 3.88 7.35
N ILE A 310 15.90 3.30 7.61
CA ILE A 310 14.73 4.02 8.14
C ILE A 310 14.22 3.35 9.42
N GLN A 311 13.81 4.18 10.40
CA GLN A 311 13.25 3.72 11.67
C GLN A 311 11.73 3.71 11.65
N TYR A 312 11.13 4.53 10.79
CA TYR A 312 9.69 4.68 10.65
C TYR A 312 9.29 4.60 9.18
N ALA A 313 8.10 4.11 8.88
CA ALA A 313 7.57 4.14 7.51
C ALA A 313 6.05 4.28 7.47
N LEU A 314 5.57 5.12 6.56
CA LEU A 314 4.19 5.09 6.06
C LEU A 314 4.19 4.15 4.85
N VAL A 315 3.47 3.04 4.95
CA VAL A 315 3.62 1.92 4.00
C VAL A 315 2.38 1.02 3.99
N GLY A 316 2.14 0.30 2.90
CA GLY A 316 1.03 -0.67 2.80
C GLY A 316 1.12 -1.83 3.80
N ASN A 317 -0.03 -2.38 4.19
CA ASN A 317 -0.12 -3.59 5.02
C ASN A 317 0.62 -4.80 4.41
N PRO A 318 0.36 -5.23 3.16
CA PRO A 318 1.00 -6.43 2.60
C PRO A 318 2.54 -6.41 2.55
N PRO A 319 3.22 -5.33 2.12
CA PRO A 319 4.69 -5.30 2.21
C PRO A 319 5.20 -5.34 3.65
N THR A 320 4.49 -4.73 4.61
CA THR A 320 4.84 -4.80 6.03
C THR A 320 4.72 -6.22 6.57
N ILE A 321 3.62 -6.91 6.28
CA ILE A 321 3.39 -8.31 6.65
C ILE A 321 4.52 -9.20 6.09
N ALA A 322 4.82 -9.07 4.80
CA ALA A 322 5.88 -9.85 4.15
C ALA A 322 7.28 -9.54 4.72
N ALA A 323 7.53 -8.32 5.20
CA ALA A 323 8.79 -7.95 5.83
C ALA A 323 8.93 -8.56 7.23
N ILE A 324 7.86 -8.52 8.03
CA ILE A 324 7.80 -9.13 9.36
C ILE A 324 7.94 -10.65 9.26
N ASP A 325 7.28 -11.28 8.28
CA ASP A 325 7.46 -12.70 7.96
C ASP A 325 8.94 -13.08 7.75
N LYS A 326 9.70 -12.20 7.09
CA LYS A 326 11.14 -12.36 6.83
C LYS A 326 12.05 -11.91 7.98
N GLY A 327 11.49 -11.54 9.13
CA GLY A 327 12.24 -11.15 10.31
C GLY A 327 12.71 -9.69 10.33
N THR A 328 12.16 -8.83 9.47
CA THR A 328 12.39 -7.38 9.60
C THR A 328 11.78 -6.90 10.92
N PRO A 329 12.55 -6.22 11.80
CA PRO A 329 12.11 -5.93 13.16
C PRO A 329 11.20 -4.69 13.21
N VAL A 330 10.11 -4.69 12.45
CA VAL A 330 9.11 -3.60 12.41
C VAL A 330 7.79 -4.04 13.03
N LYS A 331 7.04 -3.06 13.52
CA LYS A 331 5.69 -3.20 14.07
C LYS A 331 4.76 -2.19 13.45
N ILE A 332 3.51 -2.60 13.26
CA ILE A 332 2.40 -1.73 12.89
C ILE A 332 1.91 -1.02 14.16
N ILE A 333 1.93 0.31 14.13
CA ILE A 333 1.47 1.18 15.23
C ILE A 333 0.00 1.53 15.08
N MET A 334 -0.39 1.97 13.88
CA MET A 334 -1.72 2.52 13.62
C MET A 334 -2.05 2.47 12.12
N ALA A 335 -3.34 2.66 11.80
CA ALA A 335 -3.78 2.85 10.44
C ALA A 335 -3.37 4.26 9.91
N LEU A 336 -3.30 4.38 8.58
CA LEU A 336 -3.23 5.69 7.89
C LEU A 336 -4.46 5.90 7.03
N ASN A 337 -4.90 4.85 6.34
CA ASN A 337 -6.13 4.86 5.57
C ASN A 337 -6.70 3.45 5.36
N ASN A 338 -7.99 3.44 5.07
CA ASN A 338 -8.71 2.34 4.45
C ASN A 338 -9.06 2.72 3.00
N GLU A 339 -9.29 1.70 2.17
CA GLU A 339 -9.68 1.86 0.76
C GLU A 339 -8.72 2.77 -0.05
N GLY A 340 -9.21 3.51 -1.04
CA GLY A 340 -8.40 4.33 -1.93
C GLY A 340 -7.72 3.54 -3.06
N SER A 341 -8.31 2.43 -3.50
CA SER A 341 -7.90 1.71 -4.72
C SER A 341 -9.08 1.53 -5.67
N GLY A 342 -8.81 1.24 -6.93
CA GLY A 342 -9.85 1.02 -7.93
C GLY A 342 -9.32 0.39 -9.20
N ILE A 343 -10.23 -0.22 -9.96
CA ILE A 343 -9.98 -0.73 -11.29
C ILE A 343 -10.39 0.33 -12.30
N VAL A 344 -9.47 0.65 -13.20
CA VAL A 344 -9.67 1.51 -14.36
C VAL A 344 -9.59 0.65 -15.60
N ILE A 345 -10.47 0.89 -16.56
CA ILE A 345 -10.44 0.27 -17.89
C ILE A 345 -10.39 1.33 -18.97
N ALA A 346 -9.96 0.96 -20.17
CA ALA A 346 -9.94 1.87 -21.32
C ALA A 346 -11.32 2.51 -21.56
N GLU A 347 -11.34 3.75 -22.06
CA GLU A 347 -12.58 4.54 -22.20
C GLU A 347 -13.59 3.84 -23.12
N ASP A 348 -13.09 3.22 -24.20
CA ASP A 348 -13.85 2.48 -25.20
C ASP A 348 -14.13 1.01 -24.81
N ALA A 349 -13.68 0.56 -23.64
CA ALA A 349 -13.98 -0.77 -23.16
C ALA A 349 -15.50 -0.96 -22.96
N PRO A 350 -16.06 -2.13 -23.34
CA PRO A 350 -17.51 -2.34 -23.38
C PRO A 350 -18.16 -2.50 -21.99
N ALA A 351 -17.35 -2.60 -20.93
CA ALA A 351 -17.82 -2.78 -19.56
C ALA A 351 -18.10 -1.43 -18.86
N ASN A 352 -19.12 -1.39 -18.00
CA ASN A 352 -19.46 -0.23 -17.17
C ASN A 352 -19.69 -0.58 -15.70
N ASP A 353 -19.64 -1.87 -15.38
CA ASP A 353 -19.77 -2.45 -14.04
C ASP A 353 -19.03 -3.80 -14.00
N TRP A 354 -18.93 -4.40 -12.82
CA TRP A 354 -18.21 -5.66 -12.67
C TRP A 354 -18.81 -6.82 -13.49
N ASP A 355 -20.13 -6.94 -13.57
CA ASP A 355 -20.79 -8.03 -14.29
C ASP A 355 -20.54 -7.94 -15.82
N SER A 356 -20.61 -6.73 -16.38
CA SER A 356 -20.26 -6.49 -17.78
C SER A 356 -18.74 -6.65 -18.03
N PHE A 357 -17.90 -6.38 -17.04
CA PHE A 357 -16.47 -6.70 -17.11
C PHE A 357 -16.22 -8.21 -17.15
N VAL A 358 -16.92 -9.00 -16.32
CA VAL A 358 -16.82 -10.46 -16.35
C VAL A 358 -17.22 -10.98 -17.73
N THR A 359 -18.38 -10.56 -18.25
CA THR A 359 -18.85 -10.93 -19.60
C THR A 359 -17.83 -10.59 -20.69
N TRP A 360 -17.21 -9.41 -20.59
CA TRP A 360 -16.15 -8.98 -21.51
C TRP A 360 -14.89 -9.84 -21.39
N ALA A 361 -14.45 -10.14 -20.18
CA ALA A 361 -13.29 -10.98 -19.91
C ALA A 361 -13.47 -12.41 -20.43
N GLU A 362 -14.64 -13.01 -20.22
CA GLU A 362 -14.98 -14.33 -20.77
C GLU A 362 -14.95 -14.33 -22.30
N THR A 363 -15.60 -13.34 -22.93
CA THR A 363 -15.62 -13.20 -24.39
C THR A 363 -14.20 -13.09 -24.97
N ARG A 364 -13.36 -12.26 -24.34
CA ARG A 364 -11.96 -12.04 -24.70
C ARG A 364 -11.11 -13.30 -24.51
N SER A 365 -11.30 -14.00 -23.40
CA SER A 365 -10.63 -15.27 -23.11
C SER A 365 -10.97 -16.36 -24.13
N ALA A 366 -12.26 -16.56 -24.43
CA ALA A 366 -12.73 -17.52 -25.43
C ALA A 366 -12.20 -17.21 -26.85
N GLY A 367 -11.99 -15.92 -27.16
CA GLY A 367 -11.35 -15.46 -28.39
C GLY A 367 -9.81 -15.59 -28.42
N GLY A 368 -9.18 -16.13 -27.37
CA GLY A 368 -7.73 -16.27 -27.27
C GLY A 368 -6.96 -14.97 -27.04
N GLN A 369 -7.66 -13.89 -26.66
CA GLN A 369 -7.09 -12.58 -26.34
C GLN A 369 -7.60 -12.10 -24.97
N PRO A 370 -7.20 -12.75 -23.86
CA PRO A 370 -7.64 -12.36 -22.51
C PRO A 370 -7.48 -10.86 -22.25
N VAL A 371 -8.41 -10.27 -21.48
CA VAL A 371 -8.29 -8.89 -20.99
C VAL A 371 -6.98 -8.75 -20.23
N LYS A 372 -6.20 -7.71 -20.52
CA LYS A 372 -4.91 -7.41 -19.88
C LYS A 372 -5.08 -6.33 -18.81
N ILE A 373 -4.86 -6.68 -17.55
CA ILE A 373 -4.91 -5.77 -16.41
C ILE A 373 -3.51 -5.57 -15.83
N ALA A 374 -3.06 -4.33 -15.69
CA ALA A 374 -1.83 -4.04 -14.94
C ALA A 374 -2.08 -3.99 -13.42
N ALA A 375 -1.13 -4.49 -12.63
CA ALA A 375 -1.14 -4.42 -11.17
C ALA A 375 0.27 -4.05 -10.63
N PRO A 376 0.40 -3.45 -9.44
CA PRO A 376 1.68 -2.91 -8.96
C PRO A 376 2.67 -3.98 -8.45
N GLY A 377 2.22 -5.22 -8.23
CA GLY A 377 3.08 -6.34 -7.86
C GLY A 377 2.32 -7.49 -7.22
N LYS A 378 2.83 -8.71 -7.38
CA LYS A 378 2.25 -9.90 -6.77
C LYS A 378 2.20 -9.79 -5.24
N GLY A 379 1.05 -10.13 -4.65
CA GLY A 379 0.81 -10.03 -3.21
C GLY A 379 0.65 -8.61 -2.68
N SER A 380 0.54 -7.59 -3.54
CA SER A 380 0.08 -6.26 -3.13
C SER A 380 -1.42 -6.29 -2.78
N ILE A 381 -1.92 -5.22 -2.16
CA ILE A 381 -3.36 -5.06 -1.89
C ILE A 381 -4.15 -5.24 -3.19
N GLN A 382 -3.76 -4.53 -4.24
CA GLN A 382 -4.44 -4.55 -5.54
C GLN A 382 -4.40 -5.92 -6.19
N ASP A 383 -3.28 -6.65 -6.10
CA ASP A 383 -3.20 -8.01 -6.62
C ASP A 383 -4.11 -8.97 -5.85
N VAL A 384 -4.15 -8.89 -4.52
CA VAL A 384 -5.04 -9.70 -3.67
C VAL A 384 -6.51 -9.41 -3.99
N LEU A 385 -6.90 -8.13 -4.04
CA LEU A 385 -8.25 -7.71 -4.34
C LEU A 385 -8.71 -8.21 -5.72
N LEU A 386 -7.87 -8.03 -6.74
CA LEU A 386 -8.17 -8.48 -8.11
C LEU A 386 -8.31 -10.00 -8.18
N ARG A 387 -7.43 -10.75 -7.52
CA ARG A 387 -7.47 -12.23 -7.49
C ARG A 387 -8.78 -12.75 -6.93
N TYR A 388 -9.18 -12.25 -5.76
CA TYR A 388 -10.40 -12.68 -5.09
C TYR A 388 -11.65 -12.27 -5.88
N ALA A 389 -11.65 -11.07 -6.46
CA ALA A 389 -12.77 -10.61 -7.29
C ALA A 389 -12.94 -11.50 -8.54
N LEU A 390 -11.84 -11.84 -9.21
CA LEU A 390 -11.85 -12.72 -10.38
C LEU A 390 -12.27 -14.15 -10.00
N GLU A 391 -11.70 -14.72 -8.94
CA GLU A 391 -12.02 -16.06 -8.47
C GLU A 391 -13.50 -16.22 -8.11
N GLU A 392 -14.05 -15.27 -7.34
CA GLU A 392 -15.49 -15.22 -7.01
C GLU A 392 -16.36 -15.21 -8.27
N SER A 393 -15.85 -14.62 -9.34
CA SER A 393 -16.53 -14.49 -10.63
C SER A 393 -16.25 -15.65 -11.60
N GLY A 394 -15.58 -16.72 -11.14
CA GLY A 394 -15.22 -17.86 -11.99
C GLY A 394 -14.11 -17.59 -13.01
N LEU A 395 -13.37 -16.48 -12.86
CA LEU A 395 -12.25 -16.10 -13.70
C LEU A 395 -10.92 -16.48 -13.05
N SER A 396 -9.96 -16.91 -13.87
CA SER A 396 -8.59 -17.21 -13.42
C SER A 396 -7.61 -16.11 -13.83
N ILE A 397 -6.49 -16.00 -13.11
CA ILE A 397 -5.37 -15.14 -13.51
C ILE A 397 -4.36 -15.91 -14.33
N LYS A 398 -3.98 -15.32 -15.45
CA LYS A 398 -2.81 -15.69 -16.24
C LYS A 398 -1.73 -14.62 -16.05
N GLU A 399 -0.68 -14.94 -15.31
CA GLU A 399 0.47 -14.04 -15.16
C GLU A 399 1.14 -13.87 -16.55
N GLY A 400 1.25 -12.61 -16.98
CA GLY A 400 1.68 -12.19 -18.32
C GLY A 400 3.12 -11.73 -18.42
#